data_AF-A0A818WJF7-F1
#
_entry.id   AF-A0A818WJF7-F1
#
_cell.length_a   1.000
_cell.length_b   1.000
_cell.length_c   1.000
_cell.angle_alpha   90.00
_cell.angle_beta   90.00
_cell.angle_gamma   90.00
#
_symmetry.space_group_name_H-M   'P 1'
#
loop_
_entity.id
_entity.type
_entity.pdbx_description
1 polymer ?
#
loop_
_entity_poly.entity_id
_entity_poly.type
_entity_poly.pdbx_seq_one_letter_code
_entity_poly.pdbx_strand_id
1 'polypeptide(L)'
;MFQTEALIDTSILPSDIMLLRDVKFFDFVRKEAGDAAVDLFETQSINCVKSLLMTADVYCIMNLKSKALDCFKNKHGFMLDDDTFIINTGIKGNVDYLIDLLKQKCTADAKLTKSSKRNQSSPPLDRTIDTSSATTESTMAVLSGNSSNVVTSKSLNLSLDEHKTYINNTLNNCGVLKANIKCCCNKWISLTNNRGKFQLSNFYRHLQDFRNNNACDKMNELIKIYTAPDHESSSNAILLNSTSTSITTDGHESVEQPSPLLKSKSRAKRKLHSIQSSYNTKEVVRRTRRQ
;
A
#
# COMPACT_ATOMS: atom_id res chain seq x y z
N MET A 1 -14.89 -10.45 -24.85
CA MET A 1 -14.15 -10.29 -23.59
C MET A 1 -14.87 -11.13 -22.55
N PHE A 2 -14.40 -12.34 -22.27
CA PHE A 2 -15.07 -13.23 -21.31
C PHE A 2 -14.66 -12.80 -19.90
N GLN A 3 -15.61 -12.25 -19.14
CA GLN A 3 -15.42 -12.06 -17.71
C GLN A 3 -15.59 -13.43 -17.05
N THR A 4 -14.53 -14.23 -17.02
CA THR A 4 -14.44 -15.36 -16.10
C THR A 4 -14.25 -14.79 -14.70
N GLU A 5 -15.35 -14.43 -14.05
CA GLU A 5 -15.37 -14.32 -12.59
C GLU A 5 -15.13 -15.73 -12.04
N ALA A 6 -13.86 -16.06 -11.82
CA ALA A 6 -13.51 -17.28 -11.12
C ALA A 6 -14.20 -17.23 -9.75
N LEU A 7 -15.04 -18.23 -9.46
CA LEU A 7 -15.66 -18.36 -8.16
C LEU A 7 -14.55 -18.58 -7.13
N ILE A 8 -14.20 -17.55 -6.37
CA ILE A 8 -13.17 -17.64 -5.34
C ILE A 8 -13.82 -18.25 -4.08
N ASP A 9 -13.31 -19.41 -3.65
CA ASP A 9 -13.78 -20.07 -2.44
C ASP A 9 -13.18 -19.41 -1.20
N THR A 10 -13.98 -18.61 -0.49
CA THR A 10 -13.58 -17.96 0.76
C THR A 10 -13.66 -18.86 1.99
N SER A 11 -14.14 -20.11 1.85
CA SER A 11 -14.27 -21.05 2.96
C SER A 11 -12.92 -21.59 3.46
N ILE A 12 -11.88 -21.52 2.62
CA ILE A 12 -10.50 -21.89 2.97
C ILE A 12 -9.86 -20.93 3.97
N LEU A 13 -10.40 -19.71 4.11
CA LEU A 13 -9.84 -18.69 4.96
C LEU A 13 -10.19 -18.92 6.45
N PRO A 14 -9.24 -18.71 7.37
CA PRO A 14 -9.52 -18.67 8.81
C PRO A 14 -10.63 -17.66 9.14
N SER A 15 -11.46 -17.97 10.15
CA SER A 15 -12.54 -17.09 10.59
C SER A 15 -12.03 -15.78 11.19
N ASP A 16 -10.84 -15.79 11.77
CA ASP A 16 -10.16 -14.65 12.40
C ASP A 16 -9.17 -13.94 11.47
N ILE A 17 -9.20 -14.21 10.16
CA ILE A 17 -8.24 -13.69 9.18
C ILE A 17 -8.07 -12.15 9.24
N MET A 18 -9.17 -11.43 9.47
CA MET A 18 -9.18 -9.96 9.57
C MET A 18 -8.44 -9.40 10.79
N LEU A 19 -8.16 -10.26 11.78
CA LEU A 19 -7.47 -9.91 13.02
C LEU A 19 -5.97 -10.26 12.98
N LEU A 20 -5.49 -10.96 11.95
CA LEU A 20 -4.09 -11.33 11.85
C LEU A 20 -3.18 -10.10 11.69
N ARG A 21 -2.06 -10.13 12.41
CA ARG A 21 -1.02 -9.10 12.40
C ARG A 21 0.37 -9.70 12.50
N ASP A 22 1.35 -8.93 12.02
CA ASP A 22 2.79 -9.18 12.14
C ASP A 22 3.13 -10.61 11.72
N VAL A 23 3.79 -11.38 12.59
CA VAL A 23 4.26 -12.75 12.30
C VAL A 23 3.13 -13.66 11.80
N LYS A 24 1.95 -13.63 12.45
CA LYS A 24 0.82 -14.49 12.04
C LYS A 24 0.27 -14.11 10.67
N PHE A 25 0.29 -12.82 10.35
CA PHE A 25 -0.09 -12.33 9.03
C PHE A 25 0.92 -12.81 7.99
N PHE A 26 2.22 -12.69 8.25
CA PHE A 26 3.26 -13.14 7.32
C PHE A 26 3.28 -14.66 7.14
N ASP A 27 3.02 -15.44 8.19
CA ASP A 27 2.92 -16.91 8.08
C ASP A 27 1.75 -17.32 7.18
N PHE A 28 0.61 -16.61 7.30
CA PHE A 28 -0.52 -16.79 6.42
C PHE A 28 -0.19 -16.41 4.97
N VAL A 29 0.40 -15.24 4.75
CA VAL A 29 0.80 -14.79 3.39
C VAL A 29 1.81 -15.75 2.77
N ARG A 30 2.77 -16.26 3.55
CA ARG A 30 3.75 -17.26 3.09
C ARG A 30 3.07 -18.51 2.57
N LYS A 31 2.07 -18.99 3.30
CA LYS A 31 1.32 -20.20 2.94
C LYS A 31 0.49 -20.01 1.67
N GLU A 32 -0.18 -18.86 1.53
CA GLU A 32 -1.13 -18.65 0.43
C GLU A 32 -0.49 -18.03 -0.84
N ALA A 33 0.50 -17.15 -0.69
CA ALA A 33 1.11 -16.41 -1.80
C ALA A 33 2.62 -16.64 -1.96
N GLY A 34 3.27 -17.30 -1.00
CA GLY A 34 4.70 -17.65 -1.03
C GLY A 34 5.62 -16.62 -0.35
N ASP A 35 6.88 -17.00 -0.14
CA ASP A 35 7.89 -16.17 0.54
C ASP A 35 8.13 -14.82 -0.14
N ALA A 36 8.03 -14.77 -1.47
CA ALA A 36 8.24 -13.54 -2.23
C ALA A 36 7.19 -12.46 -1.94
N ALA A 37 5.94 -12.87 -1.66
CA ALA A 37 4.88 -11.94 -1.26
C ALA A 37 5.12 -11.40 0.16
N VAL A 38 5.68 -12.21 1.06
CA VAL A 38 6.07 -11.77 2.40
C VAL A 38 7.17 -10.72 2.31
N ASP A 39 8.24 -10.99 1.56
CA ASP A 39 9.33 -10.04 1.35
C ASP A 39 8.81 -8.70 0.80
N LEU A 40 7.83 -8.74 -0.12
CA LEU A 40 7.19 -7.56 -0.71
C LEU A 40 6.42 -6.73 0.33
N PHE A 41 5.67 -7.40 1.20
CA PHE A 41 4.85 -6.75 2.23
C PHE A 41 5.70 -6.21 3.39
N GLU A 42 6.71 -6.95 3.82
CA GLU A 42 7.68 -6.50 4.83
C GLU A 42 8.39 -5.22 4.39
N THR A 43 8.85 -5.18 3.13
CA THR A 43 9.49 -4.01 2.54
C THR A 43 8.60 -2.75 2.57
N GLN A 44 7.28 -2.93 2.45
CA GLN A 44 6.29 -1.85 2.52
C GLN A 44 5.74 -1.59 3.92
N SER A 45 6.23 -2.32 4.94
CA SER A 45 5.65 -2.31 6.29
C SER A 45 4.15 -2.64 6.32
N ILE A 46 3.68 -3.47 5.38
CA ILE A 46 2.31 -4.00 5.37
C ILE A 46 2.31 -5.25 6.26
N ASN A 47 1.84 -5.10 7.48
CA ASN A 47 1.88 -6.14 8.51
C ASN A 47 0.49 -6.65 8.94
N CYS A 48 -0.59 -6.26 8.25
CA CYS A 48 -1.92 -6.80 8.52
C CYS A 48 -2.85 -6.69 7.32
N VAL A 49 -3.93 -7.48 7.34
CA VAL A 49 -4.95 -7.52 6.26
C VAL A 49 -5.55 -6.14 6.00
N LYS A 50 -5.84 -5.37 7.06
CA LYS A 50 -6.42 -4.03 6.91
C LYS A 50 -5.49 -3.09 6.15
N SER A 51 -4.19 -3.06 6.50
CA SER A 51 -3.21 -2.23 5.78
C SER A 51 -3.10 -2.66 4.33
N LEU A 52 -3.04 -3.97 4.05
CA LEU A 52 -2.99 -4.51 2.69
C LEU A 52 -4.19 -4.06 1.85
N LEU A 53 -5.41 -4.17 2.38
CA LEU A 53 -6.63 -3.79 1.67
C LEU A 53 -6.81 -2.27 1.49
N MET A 54 -6.12 -1.45 2.30
CA MET A 54 -6.12 0.01 2.15
C MET A 54 -5.03 0.50 1.17
N THR A 55 -4.05 -0.34 0.84
CA THR A 55 -3.02 -0.02 -0.16
C THR A 55 -3.63 -0.10 -1.55
N ALA A 56 -3.63 1.02 -2.27
CA ALA A 56 -4.24 1.12 -3.60
C ALA A 56 -3.48 0.30 -4.67
N ASP A 57 -2.16 0.35 -4.63
CA ASP A 57 -1.27 -0.42 -5.51
C ASP A 57 -0.07 -0.92 -4.71
N VAL A 58 -0.01 -2.23 -4.50
CA VAL A 58 1.04 -2.88 -3.71
C VAL A 58 2.36 -2.97 -4.50
N TYR A 59 2.33 -2.74 -5.81
CA TYR A 59 3.51 -2.82 -6.67
C TYR A 59 4.16 -1.46 -6.91
N CYS A 60 3.49 -0.35 -6.55
CA CYS A 60 3.99 1.00 -6.81
C CYS A 60 5.38 1.26 -6.20
N ILE A 61 5.72 0.59 -5.09
CA ILE A 61 7.03 0.71 -4.45
C ILE A 61 8.17 0.30 -5.39
N MET A 62 7.92 -0.60 -6.35
CA MET A 62 8.95 -1.09 -7.26
C MET A 62 9.43 -0.06 -8.27
N ASN A 63 8.63 0.99 -8.50
CA ASN A 63 9.02 2.12 -9.36
C ASN A 63 10.00 3.07 -8.67
N LEU A 64 10.25 2.89 -7.36
CA LEU A 64 11.22 3.70 -6.64
C LEU A 64 12.66 3.23 -6.94
N LYS A 65 13.54 4.19 -7.18
CA LYS A 65 14.99 3.96 -7.30
C LYS A 65 15.60 3.97 -5.89
N SER A 66 15.71 2.81 -5.26
CA SER A 66 16.23 2.68 -3.89
C SER A 66 17.11 1.45 -3.76
N LYS A 67 18.31 1.62 -3.19
CA LYS A 67 19.26 0.54 -2.91
C LYS A 67 18.68 -0.56 -2.02
N ALA A 68 17.74 -0.21 -1.13
CA ALA A 68 17.08 -1.18 -0.27
C ALA A 68 16.18 -2.14 -1.08
N LEU A 69 15.64 -1.67 -2.22
CA LEU A 69 14.80 -2.48 -3.10
C LEU A 69 15.60 -3.30 -4.10
N ASP A 70 16.86 -2.94 -4.39
CA ASP A 70 17.69 -3.65 -5.37
C ASP A 70 17.84 -5.13 -5.00
N CYS A 71 18.01 -5.45 -3.71
CA CYS A 71 18.04 -6.83 -3.23
C CYS A 71 16.75 -7.59 -3.55
N PHE A 72 15.59 -6.96 -3.35
CA PHE A 72 14.30 -7.56 -3.68
C PHE A 72 14.14 -7.73 -5.20
N LYS A 73 14.45 -6.68 -5.97
CA LYS A 73 14.34 -6.68 -7.44
C LYS A 73 15.18 -7.78 -8.06
N ASN A 74 16.43 -7.92 -7.61
CA ASN A 74 17.34 -8.95 -8.10
C ASN A 74 16.90 -10.37 -7.72
N LYS A 75 16.16 -10.53 -6.62
CA LYS A 75 15.68 -11.84 -6.13
C LYS A 75 14.38 -12.28 -6.81
N HIS A 76 13.46 -11.35 -7.07
CA HIS A 76 12.05 -11.67 -7.36
C HIS A 76 11.52 -11.07 -8.67
N GLY A 77 12.35 -10.39 -9.44
CA GLY A 77 11.94 -9.87 -10.75
C GLY A 77 13.04 -9.93 -11.78
N PHE A 78 12.78 -9.24 -12.88
CA PHE A 78 13.65 -9.15 -14.04
C PHE A 78 13.91 -7.67 -14.31
N MET A 79 15.19 -7.33 -14.43
CA MET A 79 15.62 -6.03 -14.91
C MET A 79 15.79 -6.15 -16.43
N LEU A 80 15.14 -5.26 -17.16
CA LEU A 80 15.26 -5.15 -18.62
C LEU A 80 16.46 -4.26 -18.99
N ASP A 81 16.86 -4.29 -20.25
CA ASP A 81 18.01 -3.52 -20.78
C ASP A 81 17.83 -2.00 -20.71
N ASP A 82 16.59 -1.52 -20.55
CA ASP A 82 16.21 -0.11 -20.43
C ASP A 82 16.12 0.37 -18.97
N ASP A 83 16.66 -0.40 -18.02
CA ASP A 83 16.53 -0.23 -16.57
C ASP A 83 15.07 -0.32 -16.05
N THR A 84 14.12 -0.78 -16.88
CA THR A 84 12.76 -1.05 -16.43
C THR A 84 12.72 -2.37 -15.65
N PHE A 85 11.92 -2.38 -14.58
CA PHE A 85 11.78 -3.55 -13.71
C PHE A 85 10.42 -4.21 -13.86
N ILE A 86 10.42 -5.54 -14.02
CA ILE A 86 9.20 -6.36 -14.07
C ILE A 86 9.23 -7.37 -12.93
N ILE A 87 8.22 -7.35 -12.07
CA ILE A 87 8.01 -8.38 -11.05
C ILE A 87 7.62 -9.68 -11.74
N ASN A 88 8.13 -10.82 -11.25
CA ASN A 88 7.71 -12.12 -11.76
C ASN A 88 6.17 -12.25 -11.73
N THR A 89 5.57 -12.57 -12.88
CA THR A 89 4.13 -12.64 -13.07
C THR A 89 3.45 -13.61 -12.12
N GLY A 90 4.13 -14.68 -11.70
CA GLY A 90 3.61 -15.62 -10.70
C GLY A 90 3.42 -14.98 -9.33
N ILE A 91 4.38 -14.15 -8.89
CA ILE A 91 4.27 -13.42 -7.61
C ILE A 91 3.12 -12.42 -7.69
N LYS A 92 3.05 -11.68 -8.80
CA LYS A 92 1.96 -10.72 -9.04
C LYS A 92 0.61 -11.40 -8.97
N GLY A 93 0.40 -12.48 -9.73
CA GLY A 93 -0.85 -13.24 -9.74
C GLY A 93 -1.25 -13.78 -8.37
N ASN A 94 -0.30 -14.32 -7.60
CA ASN A 94 -0.57 -14.83 -6.25
C ASN A 94 -1.00 -13.71 -5.28
N VAL A 95 -0.35 -12.55 -5.34
CA VAL A 95 -0.68 -11.40 -4.50
C VAL A 95 -2.04 -10.81 -4.89
N ASP A 96 -2.31 -10.65 -6.19
CA ASP A 96 -3.60 -10.16 -6.70
C ASP A 96 -4.74 -11.10 -6.27
N TYR A 97 -4.56 -12.42 -6.44
CA TYR A 97 -5.50 -13.44 -5.97
C TYR A 97 -5.77 -13.35 -4.47
N LEU A 98 -4.72 -13.22 -3.66
CA LEU A 98 -4.85 -13.08 -2.20
C LEU A 98 -5.64 -11.82 -1.82
N ILE A 99 -5.37 -10.69 -2.46
CA ILE A 99 -6.08 -9.43 -2.21
C ILE A 99 -7.57 -9.59 -2.54
N ASP A 100 -7.90 -10.20 -3.67
CA ASP A 100 -9.29 -10.41 -4.08
C ASP A 100 -10.02 -11.39 -3.16
N LEU A 101 -9.36 -12.48 -2.76
CA LEU A 101 -9.85 -13.42 -1.76
C LEU A 101 -10.19 -12.71 -0.43
N LEU A 102 -9.31 -11.83 0.05
CA LEU A 102 -9.53 -11.06 1.28
C LEU A 102 -10.63 -9.99 1.13
N LYS A 103 -10.72 -9.31 -0.02
CA LYS A 103 -11.81 -8.36 -0.33
C LYS A 103 -13.17 -9.06 -0.29
N GLN A 104 -13.29 -10.23 -0.93
CA GLN A 104 -14.53 -11.00 -0.94
C GLN A 104 -14.95 -11.39 0.47
N LYS A 105 -14.01 -11.90 1.29
CA LYS A 105 -14.27 -12.21 2.70
C LYS A 105 -14.77 -10.99 3.47
N CYS A 106 -14.14 -9.84 3.29
CA CYS A 106 -14.57 -8.58 3.93
C CYS A 106 -16.01 -8.20 3.56
N THR A 107 -16.39 -8.35 2.29
CA THR A 107 -17.76 -8.08 1.84
C THR A 107 -18.77 -9.08 2.40
N ALA A 108 -18.40 -10.36 2.56
CA ALA A 108 -19.26 -11.39 3.14
C ALA A 108 -19.55 -11.09 4.63
N ASP A 109 -18.52 -10.76 5.41
CA ASP A 109 -18.67 -10.42 6.83
C ASP A 109 -19.50 -9.14 7.02
N ALA A 110 -19.34 -8.16 6.12
CA ALA A 110 -20.14 -6.93 6.12
C ALA A 110 -21.63 -7.17 5.79
N LYS A 111 -21.96 -8.23 5.04
CA LYS A 111 -23.35 -8.62 4.76
C LYS A 111 -24.00 -9.28 5.98
N LEU A 112 -23.27 -10.15 6.68
CA LEU A 112 -23.74 -10.84 7.89
C LEU A 112 -24.05 -9.88 9.05
N THR A 113 -23.25 -8.83 9.21
CA THR A 113 -23.48 -7.80 10.25
C THR A 113 -24.72 -6.94 9.97
N LYS A 114 -25.07 -6.72 8.69
CA LYS A 114 -26.25 -5.93 8.32
C LYS A 114 -27.56 -6.71 8.47
N SER A 115 -27.57 -8.00 8.19
CA SER A 115 -28.79 -8.82 8.28
C SER A 115 -29.29 -8.99 9.73
N SER A 116 -28.38 -9.01 10.70
CA SER A 116 -28.71 -9.20 12.12
C SER A 116 -29.57 -8.06 12.69
N LYS A 117 -29.44 -6.83 12.18
CA LYS A 117 -30.11 -5.66 12.76
C LYS A 117 -31.59 -5.50 12.36
N ARG A 118 -32.09 -6.26 11.37
CA ARG A 118 -33.44 -6.07 10.82
C ARG A 118 -34.56 -6.75 11.64
N ASN A 119 -34.22 -7.66 12.56
CA ASN A 119 -35.22 -8.41 13.34
C ASN A 119 -35.37 -7.94 14.79
N GLN A 120 -34.70 -6.86 15.19
CA GLN A 120 -35.10 -6.15 16.41
C GLN A 120 -36.22 -5.17 16.06
N SER A 121 -37.41 -5.72 15.79
CA SER A 121 -38.64 -4.97 15.91
C SER A 121 -38.70 -4.46 17.34
N SER A 122 -38.45 -3.17 17.52
CA SER A 122 -38.71 -2.50 18.78
C SER A 122 -40.15 -2.84 19.18
N PRO A 123 -40.42 -3.29 20.41
CA PRO A 123 -41.78 -3.35 20.88
C PRO A 123 -42.40 -1.95 20.76
N PRO A 124 -43.71 -1.82 20.42
CA PRO A 124 -44.35 -0.53 20.30
C PRO A 124 -44.17 0.23 21.62
N LEU A 125 -43.46 1.36 21.56
CA LEU A 125 -43.34 2.28 22.69
C LEU A 125 -44.69 2.94 22.88
N ASP A 126 -45.47 2.41 23.82
CA ASP A 126 -46.65 3.06 24.34
C ASP A 126 -46.20 4.34 25.07
N ARG A 127 -46.60 5.48 24.51
CA ARG A 127 -46.27 6.81 25.04
C ARG A 127 -47.18 7.09 26.22
N THR A 128 -46.72 6.79 27.43
CA THR A 128 -47.26 7.42 28.63
C THR A 128 -46.37 8.60 29.01
N ILE A 129 -46.98 9.77 28.89
CA ILE A 129 -46.50 11.10 29.29
C ILE A 129 -46.30 11.11 30.80
N ASP A 130 -45.15 11.59 31.28
CA ASP A 130 -45.01 12.53 32.41
C ASP A 130 -43.52 12.81 32.69
N THR A 131 -43.03 14.02 32.42
CA THR A 131 -42.97 15.17 33.35
C THR A 131 -41.89 14.99 34.44
N SER A 132 -40.74 15.64 34.26
CA SER A 132 -40.13 16.59 35.24
C SER A 132 -38.67 16.92 34.89
N SER A 133 -38.42 18.21 34.83
CA SER A 133 -37.13 18.89 34.64
C SER A 133 -36.28 18.86 35.91
N ALA A 134 -34.98 18.56 35.79
CA ALA A 134 -33.99 18.91 36.80
C ALA A 134 -32.66 19.27 36.13
N THR A 135 -32.42 20.57 36.11
CA THR A 135 -31.16 21.26 35.80
C THR A 135 -30.16 21.00 36.93
N THR A 136 -28.95 20.57 36.63
CA THR A 136 -27.81 20.73 37.54
C THR A 136 -26.54 21.12 36.79
N GLU A 137 -25.96 22.21 37.29
CA GLU A 137 -24.77 22.91 36.82
C GLU A 137 -23.47 22.22 37.28
N SER A 138 -22.37 22.76 36.71
CA SER A 138 -21.08 22.96 37.37
C SER A 138 -20.04 21.84 37.29
N THR A 139 -18.91 22.10 36.64
CA THR A 139 -17.72 22.71 37.29
C THR A 139 -16.54 22.63 36.29
N MET A 140 -15.91 23.78 36.01
CA MET A 140 -14.62 23.85 35.33
C MET A 140 -13.48 23.51 36.29
N ALA A 141 -12.47 22.78 35.82
CA ALA A 141 -11.14 22.80 36.42
C ALA A 141 -10.06 22.75 35.33
N VAL A 142 -9.33 23.86 35.24
CA VAL A 142 -8.04 24.06 34.58
C VAL A 142 -6.96 23.36 35.39
N LEU A 143 -5.93 22.77 34.76
CA LEU A 143 -4.53 22.93 35.20
C LEU A 143 -3.55 22.53 34.09
N SER A 144 -2.55 23.40 33.95
CA SER A 144 -1.46 23.41 32.98
C SER A 144 -0.26 22.63 33.54
N GLY A 145 0.50 21.97 32.67
CA GLY A 145 1.73 21.27 33.05
C GLY A 145 2.58 20.92 31.84
N ASN A 146 3.48 21.82 31.46
CA ASN A 146 4.54 21.55 30.50
C ASN A 146 5.59 20.63 31.13
N SER A 147 5.90 19.51 30.49
CA SER A 147 7.10 18.72 30.79
C SER A 147 7.69 18.16 29.50
N SER A 148 8.81 18.73 29.06
CA SER A 148 9.62 18.20 27.97
C SER A 148 10.50 17.08 28.51
N ASN A 149 10.31 15.86 28.01
CA ASN A 149 11.28 14.79 28.20
C ASN A 149 11.61 14.15 26.85
N VAL A 150 12.88 14.27 26.48
CA VAL A 150 13.56 13.51 25.44
C VAL A 150 13.55 12.04 25.88
N VAL A 151 12.87 11.16 25.14
CA VAL A 151 12.83 9.72 25.43
C VAL A 151 13.60 8.97 24.36
N THR A 152 14.76 8.47 24.79
CA THR A 152 15.52 7.38 24.18
C THR A 152 14.71 6.08 24.28
N SER A 153 14.59 5.36 23.16
CA SER A 153 13.76 4.16 23.02
C SER A 153 14.22 2.99 23.89
N LYS A 154 13.69 2.89 25.12
CA LYS A 154 13.76 1.69 25.96
C LYS A 154 12.43 0.95 25.88
N SER A 155 12.49 -0.33 25.50
CA SER A 155 11.35 -1.25 25.45
C SER A 155 10.63 -1.31 26.80
N LEU A 156 9.40 -0.80 26.87
CA LEU A 156 8.56 -0.85 28.07
C LEU A 156 7.59 -2.04 27.98
N ASN A 157 7.76 -3.00 28.89
CA ASN A 157 6.73 -4.00 29.19
C ASN A 157 5.63 -3.33 30.02
N LEU A 158 4.64 -2.76 29.34
CA LEU A 158 3.47 -2.16 29.99
C LEU A 158 2.38 -3.22 30.17
N SER A 159 1.66 -3.15 31.30
CA SER A 159 0.47 -3.97 31.53
C SER A 159 -0.62 -3.62 30.51
N LEU A 160 -1.56 -4.55 30.24
CA LEU A 160 -2.61 -4.36 29.23
C LEU A 160 -3.47 -3.12 29.49
N ASP A 161 -3.70 -2.76 30.76
CA ASP A 161 -4.48 -1.58 31.13
C ASP A 161 -3.66 -0.29 31.02
N GLU A 162 -2.36 -0.37 31.27
CA GLU A 162 -1.43 0.75 31.02
C GLU A 162 -1.26 0.99 29.52
N HIS A 163 -1.29 -0.06 28.70
CA HIS A 163 -1.21 0.06 27.24
C HIS A 163 -2.49 0.69 26.66
N LYS A 164 -3.68 0.37 27.18
CA LYS A 164 -4.93 1.06 26.81
C LYS A 164 -4.91 2.52 27.21
N THR A 165 -4.42 2.82 28.42
CA THR A 165 -4.31 4.19 28.92
C THR A 165 -3.29 4.99 28.13
N TYR A 166 -2.16 4.38 27.76
CA TYR A 166 -1.15 4.95 26.88
C TYR A 166 -1.73 5.22 25.49
N ILE A 167 -2.38 4.26 24.83
CA ILE A 167 -3.02 4.48 23.51
C ILE A 167 -4.06 5.60 23.57
N ASN A 168 -4.93 5.60 24.59
CA ASN A 168 -5.92 6.67 24.75
C ASN A 168 -5.27 8.02 25.00
N ASN A 169 -4.22 8.08 25.83
CA ASN A 169 -3.47 9.32 26.04
C ASN A 169 -2.69 9.74 24.79
N THR A 170 -2.11 8.82 24.01
CA THR A 170 -1.42 9.15 22.76
C THR A 170 -2.41 9.62 21.70
N LEU A 171 -3.61 9.04 21.62
CA LEU A 171 -4.66 9.49 20.71
C LEU A 171 -5.26 10.84 21.14
N ASN A 172 -5.36 11.11 22.45
CA ASN A 172 -5.90 12.36 22.98
C ASN A 172 -4.86 13.49 23.08
N ASN A 173 -3.56 13.18 23.22
CA ASN A 173 -2.45 14.14 23.21
C ASN A 173 -1.79 14.33 21.83
N CYS A 174 -2.24 13.61 20.79
CA CYS A 174 -1.81 13.91 19.43
C CYS A 174 -2.48 15.22 19.02
N GLY A 175 -1.76 16.34 19.23
CA GLY A 175 -2.24 17.69 18.98
C GLY A 175 -3.00 17.80 17.66
N VAL A 176 -4.07 18.58 17.69
CA VAL A 176 -5.00 18.89 16.57
C VAL A 176 -4.43 18.42 15.24
N LEU A 177 -4.81 17.20 14.80
CA LEU A 177 -4.36 16.67 13.52
C LEU A 177 -4.77 17.68 12.44
N LYS A 178 -3.79 18.36 11.83
CA LYS A 178 -3.99 19.29 10.72
C LYS A 178 -3.73 18.53 9.44
N ALA A 179 -4.77 18.27 8.65
CA ALA A 179 -4.61 17.79 7.29
C ALA A 179 -4.81 18.96 6.32
N ASN A 180 -3.99 19.02 5.27
CA ASN A 180 -4.13 19.99 4.20
C ASN A 180 -4.27 19.25 2.87
N ILE A 181 -5.12 19.75 1.97
CA ILE A 181 -5.25 19.27 0.60
C ILE A 181 -4.83 20.38 -0.37
N LYS A 182 -4.06 20.04 -1.41
CA LYS A 182 -3.63 20.99 -2.44
C LYS A 182 -4.68 21.04 -3.56
N CYS A 183 -5.22 22.22 -3.84
CA CYS A 183 -6.15 22.44 -4.96
C CYS A 183 -5.38 22.63 -6.28
N CYS A 184 -6.06 22.43 -7.42
CA CYS A 184 -5.52 22.70 -8.76
C CYS A 184 -5.05 24.16 -8.96
N CYS A 185 -5.60 25.11 -8.19
CA CYS A 185 -5.15 26.50 -8.14
C CYS A 185 -3.86 26.71 -7.31
N ASN A 186 -3.17 25.63 -6.91
CA ASN A 186 -2.00 25.60 -6.04
C ASN A 186 -2.20 26.11 -4.60
N LYS A 187 -3.43 26.43 -4.17
CA LYS A 187 -3.73 26.78 -2.77
C LYS A 187 -3.84 25.53 -1.90
N TRP A 188 -3.22 25.59 -0.72
CA TRP A 188 -3.40 24.59 0.34
C TRP A 188 -4.65 24.91 1.14
N ILE A 189 -5.53 23.92 1.29
CA ILE A 189 -6.80 24.06 2.00
C ILE A 189 -6.75 23.19 3.23
N SER A 190 -6.89 23.81 4.40
CA SER A 190 -6.94 23.11 5.69
C SER A 190 -8.27 22.38 5.85
N LEU A 191 -8.18 21.10 6.20
CA LEU A 191 -9.30 20.24 6.51
C LEU A 191 -9.60 20.28 8.00
N THR A 192 -10.86 20.48 8.36
CA THR A 192 -11.30 20.43 9.76
C THR A 192 -11.48 18.99 10.19
N ASN A 193 -10.94 18.62 11.35
CA ASN A 193 -11.20 17.31 11.95
C ASN A 193 -12.46 17.38 12.80
N ASN A 194 -13.46 16.56 12.49
CA ASN A 194 -14.66 16.42 13.30
C ASN A 194 -14.88 14.93 13.62
N ARG A 195 -14.83 14.58 14.91
CA ARG A 195 -14.98 13.20 15.42
C ARG A 195 -14.02 12.20 14.75
N GLY A 196 -12.77 12.61 14.54
CA GLY A 196 -11.72 11.75 13.97
C GLY A 196 -11.79 11.61 12.44
N LYS A 197 -12.62 12.40 11.75
CA LYS A 197 -12.71 12.43 10.29
C LYS A 197 -12.41 13.84 9.77
N PHE A 198 -11.59 13.93 8.73
CA PHE A 198 -11.36 15.19 8.04
C PHE A 198 -12.55 15.53 7.15
N GLN A 199 -13.13 16.70 7.36
CA GLN A 199 -14.25 17.20 6.56
C GLN A 199 -13.72 17.92 5.32
N LEU A 200 -14.28 17.56 4.16
CA LEU A 200 -13.97 18.17 2.86
C LEU A 200 -14.80 19.42 2.57
N SER A 201 -15.62 19.89 3.51
CA SER A 201 -16.52 21.04 3.32
C SER A 201 -15.76 22.31 2.88
N ASN A 202 -14.61 22.59 3.49
CA ASN A 202 -13.75 23.72 3.09
C ASN A 202 -13.21 23.57 1.66
N PHE A 203 -12.88 22.34 1.24
CA PHE A 203 -12.41 22.06 -0.11
C PHE A 203 -13.53 22.25 -1.14
N TYR A 204 -14.73 21.73 -0.87
CA TYR A 204 -15.86 21.92 -1.78
C TYR A 204 -16.35 23.36 -1.84
N ARG A 205 -16.36 24.09 -0.72
CA ARG A 205 -16.63 25.54 -0.73
C ARG A 205 -15.61 26.28 -1.59
N HIS A 206 -14.33 25.95 -1.44
CA HIS A 206 -13.29 26.52 -2.29
C HIS A 206 -13.54 26.22 -3.78
N LEU A 207 -13.92 24.98 -4.14
CA LEU A 207 -14.27 24.64 -5.52
C LEU A 207 -15.50 25.39 -6.04
N GLN A 208 -16.51 25.65 -5.20
CA GLN A 208 -17.70 26.40 -5.57
C GLN A 208 -17.39 27.89 -5.77
N ASP A 209 -16.65 28.51 -4.85
CA ASP A 209 -16.19 29.90 -4.98
C ASP A 209 -15.30 30.08 -6.23
N PHE A 210 -14.59 29.02 -6.61
CA PHE A 210 -13.74 28.98 -7.80
C PHE A 210 -14.53 28.82 -9.11
N ARG A 211 -15.72 28.21 -9.10
CA ARG A 211 -16.59 28.14 -10.28
C ARG A 211 -17.26 29.48 -10.59
N ASN A 212 -17.52 30.27 -9.55
CA ASN A 212 -18.24 31.54 -9.68
C ASN A 212 -17.34 32.71 -10.05
N ASN A 213 -16.02 32.56 -9.86
CA ASN A 213 -15.02 33.54 -10.25
C ASN A 213 -14.22 32.95 -11.41
N ASN A 214 -14.26 33.55 -12.61
CA ASN A 214 -13.53 33.21 -13.85
C ASN A 214 -11.98 33.17 -13.71
N ALA A 215 -11.42 32.85 -12.56
CA ALA A 215 -9.99 32.91 -12.25
C ALA A 215 -9.20 31.67 -12.70
N CYS A 216 -9.75 30.84 -13.60
CA CYS A 216 -9.03 29.69 -14.12
C CYS A 216 -9.30 29.45 -15.61
N ASP A 217 -8.91 30.44 -16.40
CA ASP A 217 -8.78 30.27 -17.85
C ASP A 217 -8.02 28.99 -18.20
N LYS A 218 -7.00 28.61 -17.41
CA LYS A 218 -6.23 27.35 -17.57
C LYS A 218 -7.06 26.07 -17.42
N MET A 219 -8.10 26.03 -16.58
CA MET A 219 -8.91 24.81 -16.43
C MET A 219 -9.95 24.70 -17.55
N ASN A 220 -10.50 25.82 -18.00
CA ASN A 220 -11.32 25.86 -19.22
C ASN A 220 -10.48 25.56 -20.48
N GLU A 221 -9.21 25.96 -20.52
CA GLU A 221 -8.26 25.59 -21.57
C GLU A 221 -7.99 24.08 -21.58
N LEU A 222 -7.71 23.48 -20.42
CA LEU A 222 -7.52 22.04 -20.30
C LEU A 222 -8.80 21.27 -20.67
N ILE A 223 -9.97 21.70 -20.20
CA ILE A 223 -11.24 21.09 -20.59
C ILE A 223 -11.47 21.22 -22.10
N LYS A 224 -11.16 22.36 -22.73
CA LYS A 224 -11.22 22.53 -24.19
C LYS A 224 -10.27 21.57 -24.94
N ILE A 225 -9.05 21.38 -24.45
CA ILE A 225 -8.09 20.44 -25.06
C ILE A 225 -8.63 19.01 -25.03
N TYR A 226 -9.27 18.59 -23.93
CA TYR A 226 -9.78 17.22 -23.79
C TYR A 226 -11.19 16.98 -24.36
N THR A 227 -11.91 18.04 -24.73
CA THR A 227 -13.27 17.94 -25.31
C THR A 227 -13.33 18.33 -26.78
N ALA A 228 -12.20 18.72 -27.39
CA ALA A 228 -12.13 18.89 -28.83
C ALA A 228 -12.29 17.51 -29.50
N PRO A 229 -13.34 17.31 -30.31
CA PRO A 229 -13.48 16.08 -31.08
C PRO A 229 -12.32 15.98 -32.08
N ASP A 230 -11.74 14.79 -32.20
CA ASP A 230 -10.62 14.47 -33.10
C ASP A 230 -10.86 15.03 -34.51
N HIS A 231 -10.33 16.23 -34.77
CA HIS A 231 -10.29 16.80 -36.10
C HIS A 231 -8.98 16.37 -36.73
N GLU A 232 -9.09 15.30 -37.53
CA GLU A 232 -8.21 14.81 -38.58
C GLU A 232 -6.79 15.39 -38.63
N SER A 233 -5.82 14.53 -38.31
CA SER A 233 -4.43 14.62 -38.72
C SER A 233 -4.30 14.94 -40.21
N SER A 234 -4.03 16.20 -40.55
CA SER A 234 -3.39 16.56 -41.81
C SER A 234 -1.87 16.48 -41.63
N SER A 235 -1.29 15.45 -42.24
CA SER A 235 0.15 15.29 -42.43
C SER A 235 0.77 16.56 -43.04
N ASN A 236 1.79 17.11 -42.38
CA ASN A 236 2.82 17.89 -43.06
C ASN A 236 4.18 17.51 -42.50
N ALA A 237 4.96 16.88 -43.37
CA ALA A 237 6.36 16.57 -43.16
C ALA A 237 7.16 17.87 -43.02
N ILE A 238 7.93 17.99 -41.94
CA ILE A 238 8.99 18.98 -41.82
C ILE A 238 10.30 18.20 -41.74
N LEU A 239 11.01 18.24 -42.87
CA LEU A 239 12.44 18.01 -43.02
C LEU A 239 13.20 18.81 -41.94
N LEU A 240 14.02 18.15 -41.14
CA LEU A 240 15.13 18.82 -40.46
C LEU A 240 16.43 18.07 -40.75
N ASN A 241 17.33 18.83 -41.37
CA ASN A 241 18.62 18.46 -41.90
C ASN A 241 19.55 17.91 -40.83
N SER A 242 20.28 16.88 -41.24
CA SER A 242 21.50 16.40 -40.60
C SER A 242 22.62 17.42 -40.78
N THR A 243 23.21 17.88 -39.68
CA THR A 243 24.51 18.59 -39.71
C THR A 243 25.55 17.67 -39.08
N SER A 244 26.33 17.03 -39.95
CA SER A 244 27.53 16.28 -39.59
C SER A 244 28.64 17.27 -39.24
N THR A 245 29.20 17.18 -38.04
CA THR A 245 30.42 17.90 -37.67
C THR A 245 31.56 16.89 -37.60
N SER A 246 32.39 16.89 -38.64
CA SER A 246 33.69 16.24 -38.69
C SER A 246 34.70 17.08 -37.90
N ILE A 247 35.37 16.49 -36.91
CA ILE A 247 36.59 17.04 -36.30
C ILE A 247 37.71 16.01 -36.53
N THR A 248 38.64 16.40 -37.39
CA THR A 248 39.97 15.82 -37.57
C THR A 248 40.99 16.72 -36.88
N THR A 249 41.88 16.13 -36.07
CA THR A 249 43.30 16.52 -35.96
C THR A 249 44.06 15.42 -35.21
N ASP A 250 44.99 14.76 -35.93
CA ASP A 250 46.40 14.50 -35.59
C ASP A 250 46.78 14.53 -34.09
N GLY A 251 47.47 13.55 -33.51
CA GLY A 251 48.65 12.86 -34.03
C GLY A 251 49.79 13.18 -33.06
N HIS A 252 50.13 12.25 -32.16
CA HIS A 252 51.43 12.26 -31.49
C HIS A 252 51.88 10.86 -31.06
N GLU A 253 53.09 10.56 -31.49
CA GLU A 253 53.87 9.33 -31.32
C GLU A 253 54.32 9.04 -29.88
N SER A 254 54.28 7.74 -29.55
CA SER A 254 55.38 6.88 -29.08
C SER A 254 56.27 7.30 -27.91
N VAL A 255 56.27 6.50 -26.83
CA VAL A 255 57.50 5.98 -26.17
C VAL A 255 57.20 4.62 -25.50
N GLU A 256 57.98 3.60 -25.90
CA GLU A 256 58.22 2.26 -25.31
C GLU A 256 58.63 2.32 -23.81
N GLN A 257 58.45 1.35 -22.91
CA GLN A 257 58.99 -0.02 -22.82
C GLN A 257 58.72 -0.57 -21.37
N PRO A 258 59.21 -1.74 -20.86
CA PRO A 258 58.34 -2.90 -20.57
C PRO A 258 58.41 -3.51 -19.13
N SER A 259 57.56 -4.54 -18.92
CA SER A 259 57.69 -5.70 -17.99
C SER A 259 57.37 -5.50 -16.48
N PRO A 260 57.08 -6.57 -15.67
CA PRO A 260 57.12 -8.02 -15.97
C PRO A 260 55.88 -8.86 -15.56
N LEU A 261 55.86 -10.05 -16.16
CA LEU A 261 55.25 -11.31 -15.72
C LEU A 261 55.08 -11.46 -14.19
N LEU A 262 53.85 -11.76 -13.75
CA LEU A 262 53.62 -12.58 -12.56
C LEU A 262 52.61 -13.69 -12.87
N LYS A 263 53.15 -14.90 -12.97
CA LYS A 263 52.40 -16.16 -12.93
C LYS A 263 51.84 -16.33 -11.51
N SER A 264 50.54 -16.49 -11.38
CA SER A 264 49.96 -17.15 -10.20
C SER A 264 48.86 -18.12 -10.62
N LYS A 265 49.24 -19.40 -10.54
CA LYS A 265 48.35 -20.55 -10.52
C LYS A 265 47.58 -20.51 -9.19
N SER A 266 46.26 -20.59 -9.20
CA SER A 266 45.52 -21.16 -8.07
C SER A 266 44.24 -21.83 -8.52
N ARG A 267 44.32 -23.16 -8.46
CA ARG A 267 43.34 -24.18 -8.79
C ARG A 267 42.31 -24.24 -7.67
N ALA A 268 41.11 -23.68 -7.86
CA ALA A 268 40.00 -23.89 -6.94
C ALA A 268 39.18 -25.12 -7.36
N LYS A 269 39.31 -26.19 -6.57
CA LYS A 269 38.50 -27.41 -6.64
C LYS A 269 37.03 -27.06 -6.35
N ARG A 270 36.14 -27.14 -7.35
CA ARG A 270 34.69 -27.23 -7.11
C ARG A 270 34.38 -28.62 -6.57
N LYS A 271 34.02 -28.69 -5.29
CA LYS A 271 33.33 -29.84 -4.69
C LYS A 271 31.88 -29.82 -5.20
N LEU A 272 31.56 -30.74 -6.10
CA LEU A 272 30.19 -31.14 -6.41
C LEU A 272 29.65 -31.90 -5.20
N HIS A 273 28.78 -31.27 -4.40
CA HIS A 273 27.90 -32.00 -3.50
C HIS A 273 26.66 -32.40 -4.30
N SER A 274 26.65 -33.68 -4.67
CA SER A 274 25.47 -34.44 -5.06
C SER A 274 24.42 -34.32 -3.96
N ILE A 275 23.29 -33.67 -4.25
CA ILE A 275 22.08 -33.77 -3.44
C ILE A 275 21.28 -34.92 -4.05
N GLN A 276 21.34 -36.07 -3.38
CA GLN A 276 20.42 -37.18 -3.62
C GLN A 276 19.01 -36.72 -3.24
N SER A 277 18.16 -36.64 -4.27
CA SER A 277 16.71 -36.57 -4.15
C SER A 277 16.20 -37.91 -3.61
N SER A 278 15.71 -37.93 -2.38
CA SER A 278 14.91 -39.03 -1.84
C SER A 278 13.44 -38.63 -1.87
N TYR A 279 12.77 -39.03 -2.95
CA TYR A 279 11.32 -39.15 -2.98
C TYR A 279 10.89 -40.16 -1.93
N ASN A 280 10.06 -39.75 -0.97
CA ASN A 280 9.40 -40.66 -0.06
C ASN A 280 7.89 -40.56 -0.27
N THR A 281 7.43 -41.37 -1.22
CA THR A 281 6.02 -41.69 -1.45
C THR A 281 5.54 -42.53 -0.27
N LYS A 282 4.62 -41.99 0.55
CA LYS A 282 3.82 -42.82 1.47
C LYS A 282 2.35 -42.69 1.12
N GLU A 283 1.97 -43.62 0.26
CA GLU A 283 0.63 -44.12 0.00
C GLU A 283 0.18 -44.98 1.21
N VAL A 284 -0.90 -44.61 1.90
CA VAL A 284 -1.65 -45.53 2.80
C VAL A 284 -3.15 -45.21 2.75
N VAL A 285 -3.84 -45.83 1.78
CA VAL A 285 -4.93 -46.80 1.94
C VAL A 285 -5.92 -46.64 3.13
N ARG A 286 -7.17 -46.33 2.75
CA ARG A 286 -8.48 -46.81 3.25
C ARG A 286 -8.84 -46.65 4.74
N ARG A 287 -10.02 -46.03 4.99
CA ARG A 287 -11.20 -46.78 5.48
C ARG A 287 -12.49 -45.97 5.44
N THR A 288 -13.40 -46.48 4.63
CA THR A 288 -14.85 -46.33 4.68
C THR A 288 -15.39 -46.72 6.05
N ARG A 289 -16.31 -45.94 6.63
CA ARG A 289 -17.35 -46.48 7.51
C ARG A 289 -18.62 -45.65 7.40
N ARG A 290 -19.61 -46.26 6.75
CA ARG A 290 -21.03 -45.98 6.93
C ARG A 290 -21.43 -46.49 8.31
N GLN A 291 -22.17 -45.68 9.06
CA GLN A 291 -23.34 -46.06 9.85
C GLN A 291 -24.17 -44.79 10.05
#